data_AF-A0A5C7NMT8-F1
#
_entry.id   AF-A0A5C7NMT8-F1
#
_cell.length_a   1.000
_cell.length_b   1.000
_cell.length_c   1.000
_cell.angle_alpha   90.00
_cell.angle_beta   90.00
_cell.angle_gamma   90.00
#
_symmetry.space_group_name_H-M   'P 1'
#
loop_
_entity.id
_entity.type
_entity.pdbx_description
1 polymer ?
#
loop_
_entity_poly.entity_id
_entity_poly.type
_entity_poly.pdbx_seq_one_letter_code
_entity_poly.pdbx_strand_id
1 'polypeptide(L)'
;MSNRSDDSWVGVVILVLAGLCAYGVWQFSNTFGLDMATGFSVIGRLVVFAVLAGAALYSSNSYSWDMFRLGNTWPLLLGVFWVCWWPALDFWAAKEIPSFMNPESASVWWDAWYTKWGGLVGIVGIGYLVKKMLDD
;
A
#
# COMPACT_ATOMS: atom_id res chain seq x y z
N MET A 1 -32.47 19.85 -27.17
CA MET A 1 -31.27 19.19 -26.61
C MET A 1 -30.95 19.86 -25.27
N SER A 2 -31.52 19.35 -24.18
CA SER A 2 -31.34 19.88 -22.82
C SER A 2 -30.63 18.82 -21.96
N ASN A 3 -29.31 18.95 -21.80
CA ASN A 3 -28.51 18.07 -20.93
C ASN A 3 -27.51 18.83 -20.04
N ARG A 4 -27.63 20.16 -19.93
CA ARG A 4 -26.63 21.00 -19.24
C ARG A 4 -26.87 21.19 -17.73
N SER A 5 -28.09 20.99 -17.22
CA SER A 5 -28.37 21.12 -15.78
C SER A 5 -27.90 19.90 -14.99
N ASP A 6 -28.07 18.70 -15.56
CA ASP A 6 -27.77 17.44 -14.89
C ASP A 6 -26.26 17.13 -14.91
N ASP A 7 -25.50 17.64 -15.87
CA ASP A 7 -24.03 17.51 -15.86
C ASP A 7 -23.35 18.45 -14.83
N SER A 8 -24.00 19.55 -14.46
CA SER A 8 -23.39 20.57 -13.57
C SER A 8 -23.19 20.06 -12.15
N TRP A 9 -24.16 19.33 -11.61
CA TRP A 9 -24.07 18.77 -10.26
C TRP A 9 -23.11 17.58 -10.22
N VAL A 10 -23.03 16.79 -11.30
CA VAL A 10 -22.05 15.70 -11.44
C VAL A 10 -20.62 16.26 -11.39
N GLY A 11 -20.35 17.36 -12.10
CA GLY A 11 -19.06 18.05 -12.04
C GLY A 11 -18.70 18.53 -10.63
N VAL A 12 -19.65 19.09 -9.89
CA VAL A 12 -19.46 19.52 -8.49
C VAL A 12 -19.17 18.32 -7.58
N VAL A 13 -19.89 17.21 -7.74
CA VAL A 13 -19.65 15.98 -6.96
C VAL A 13 -18.25 15.43 -7.22
N ILE A 14 -17.82 15.36 -8.49
CA ILE A 14 -16.47 14.90 -8.83
C ILE A 14 -15.40 15.80 -8.19
N LEU A 15 -15.60 17.11 -8.21
CA LEU A 15 -14.66 18.08 -7.65
C LEU A 15 -14.58 17.97 -6.12
N VAL A 16 -15.72 17.79 -5.45
CA VAL A 16 -15.78 17.54 -4.00
C VAL A 16 -15.09 16.23 -3.64
N LEU A 17 -15.35 15.15 -4.39
CA LEU A 17 -14.68 13.86 -4.18
C LEU A 17 -13.17 13.96 -4.39
N ALA A 18 -12.73 14.64 -5.45
CA ALA A 18 -11.31 14.87 -5.71
C ALA A 18 -10.66 15.69 -4.59
N GLY A 19 -11.34 16.73 -4.09
CA GLY A 19 -10.89 17.53 -2.96
C GLY A 19 -10.79 16.72 -1.65
N LEU A 20 -11.76 15.85 -1.36
CA LEU A 20 -11.72 14.95 -0.21
C LEU A 20 -10.57 13.94 -0.32
N CYS A 21 -10.34 13.37 -1.50
CA CYS A 21 -9.21 12.48 -1.75
C CYS A 21 -7.88 13.22 -1.55
N ALA A 22 -7.74 14.41 -2.11
CA ALA A 22 -6.54 15.24 -1.94
C ALA A 22 -6.31 15.62 -0.47
N TYR A 23 -7.37 15.95 0.27
CA TYR A 23 -7.30 16.22 1.71
C TYR A 23 -6.87 15.00 2.52
N GLY A 24 -7.43 13.82 2.20
CA GLY A 24 -7.04 12.56 2.84
C GLY A 24 -5.58 12.22 2.60
N VAL A 25 -5.10 12.39 1.37
CA VAL A 25 -3.68 12.20 1.01
C VAL A 25 -2.80 13.21 1.73
N TRP A 26 -3.22 14.48 1.77
CA TRP A 26 -2.48 15.53 2.47
C TRP A 26 -2.35 15.22 3.96
N GLN A 27 -3.43 14.82 4.63
CA GLN A 27 -3.38 14.53 6.06
C GLN A 27 -2.57 13.26 6.37
N PHE A 28 -2.70 12.23 5.55
CA PHE A 28 -1.84 11.05 5.65
C PHE A 28 -0.36 11.43 5.51
N SER A 29 -0.02 12.21 4.47
CA SER A 29 1.35 12.66 4.22
C SER A 29 1.90 13.45 5.40
N ASN A 30 1.10 14.38 5.94
CA ASN A 30 1.48 15.19 7.10
C ASN A 30 1.68 14.35 8.37
N THR A 31 0.83 13.34 8.60
CA THR A 31 0.92 12.43 9.76
C THR A 31 2.20 11.60 9.73
N PHE A 32 2.60 11.11 8.56
CA PHE A 32 3.79 10.28 8.37
C PHE A 32 5.06 11.08 7.98
N GLY A 33 4.95 12.42 7.93
CA GLY A 33 6.03 13.31 7.52
C GLY A 33 6.53 13.08 6.09
N LEU A 34 5.66 12.57 5.21
CA LEU A 34 5.92 12.29 3.81
C LEU A 34 5.61 13.51 2.93
N ASP A 35 6.21 13.59 1.75
CA ASP A 35 5.72 14.50 0.72
C ASP A 35 4.40 13.99 0.11
N MET A 36 3.67 14.88 -0.56
CA MET A 36 2.35 14.58 -1.09
C MET A 36 2.39 13.54 -2.22
N ALA A 37 3.48 13.46 -2.97
CA ALA A 37 3.67 12.47 -4.04
C ALA A 37 3.89 11.05 -3.49
N THR A 38 4.72 10.91 -2.47
CA THR A 38 5.00 9.65 -1.77
C THR A 38 3.76 9.21 -1.00
N GLY A 39 3.09 10.11 -0.29
CA GLY A 39 1.84 9.80 0.39
C GLY A 39 0.75 9.31 -0.57
N PHE A 40 0.63 9.93 -1.76
CA PHE A 40 -0.26 9.45 -2.82
C PHE A 40 0.15 8.06 -3.32
N SER A 41 1.44 7.81 -3.56
CA SER A 41 1.96 6.50 -4.00
C SER A 41 1.63 5.39 -3.00
N VAL A 42 1.84 5.64 -1.70
CA VAL A 42 1.54 4.68 -0.62
C VAL A 42 0.04 4.44 -0.54
N ILE A 43 -0.79 5.49 -0.52
CA ILE A 43 -2.25 5.35 -0.49
C ILE A 43 -2.76 4.60 -1.73
N GLY A 44 -2.27 4.93 -2.92
CA GLY A 44 -2.65 4.24 -4.14
C GLY A 44 -2.36 2.74 -4.07
N ARG A 45 -1.17 2.36 -3.57
CA ARG A 45 -0.82 0.96 -3.33
C ARG A 45 -1.70 0.31 -2.26
N LEU A 46 -2.04 1.02 -1.19
CA LEU A 46 -2.94 0.54 -0.13
C LEU A 46 -4.38 0.34 -0.63
N VAL A 47 -4.87 1.18 -1.55
CA VAL A 47 -6.17 0.99 -2.20
C VAL A 47 -6.18 -0.28 -3.05
N VAL A 48 -5.13 -0.51 -3.83
CA VAL A 48 -4.98 -1.77 -4.59
C VAL A 48 -4.92 -2.97 -3.64
N PHE A 49 -4.17 -2.87 -2.54
CA PHE A 49 -4.15 -3.89 -1.50
C PHE A 49 -5.55 -4.14 -0.91
N ALA A 50 -6.31 -3.09 -0.60
CA ALA A 50 -7.67 -3.22 -0.06
C ALA A 50 -8.61 -3.93 -1.04
N VAL A 51 -8.47 -3.66 -2.35
CA VAL A 51 -9.22 -4.38 -3.40
C VAL A 51 -8.82 -5.85 -3.45
N LEU A 52 -7.52 -6.16 -3.39
CA LEU A 52 -7.02 -7.55 -3.38
C LEU A 52 -7.46 -8.31 -2.13
N ALA A 53 -7.40 -7.68 -0.95
CA ALA A 53 -7.88 -8.24 0.30
C ALA A 53 -9.40 -8.45 0.27
N GLY A 54 -10.15 -7.49 -0.26
CA GLY A 54 -11.59 -7.60 -0.47
C GLY A 54 -11.96 -8.74 -1.43
N ALA A 55 -11.21 -8.90 -2.52
CA ALA A 55 -11.37 -10.02 -3.45
C ALA A 55 -11.08 -11.37 -2.79
N ALA A 56 -10.04 -11.46 -1.96
CA ALA A 56 -9.72 -12.67 -1.18
C ALA A 56 -10.81 -13.00 -0.14
N LEU A 57 -11.41 -11.99 0.50
CA LEU A 57 -12.56 -12.14 1.41
C LEU A 57 -13.82 -12.63 0.67
N TYR A 58 -14.14 -12.02 -0.48
CA TYR A 58 -15.28 -12.42 -1.29
C TYR A 58 -15.11 -13.85 -1.84
N SER A 59 -13.91 -14.17 -2.29
CA SER A 59 -13.52 -15.51 -2.76
C SER A 59 -13.63 -16.55 -1.65
N SER A 60 -13.39 -16.19 -0.39
CA SER A 60 -13.57 -17.10 0.75
C SER A 60 -15.00 -17.58 0.96
N ASN A 61 -16.00 -16.88 0.40
CA ASN A 61 -17.41 -17.29 0.45
C ASN A 61 -17.84 -18.13 -0.75
N SER A 62 -17.01 -18.27 -1.78
CA SER A 62 -17.32 -19.04 -2.99
C SER A 62 -16.49 -20.32 -3.04
N TYR A 63 -17.17 -21.47 -2.99
CA TYR A 63 -16.58 -22.82 -2.92
C TYR A 63 -15.61 -23.16 -4.08
N SER A 64 -15.63 -22.39 -5.17
CA SER A 64 -14.84 -22.64 -6.39
C SER A 64 -13.41 -22.08 -6.37
N TRP A 65 -13.02 -21.27 -5.37
CA TRP A 65 -11.74 -20.53 -5.37
C TRP A 65 -10.91 -20.77 -4.10
N ASP A 66 -10.73 -22.03 -3.73
CA ASP A 66 -10.08 -22.41 -2.45
C ASP A 66 -8.62 -21.93 -2.34
N MET A 67 -7.90 -21.76 -3.46
CA MET A 67 -6.54 -21.19 -3.47
C MET A 67 -6.49 -19.69 -3.11
N PHE A 68 -7.54 -18.92 -3.39
CA PHE A 68 -7.60 -17.47 -3.14
C PHE A 68 -8.28 -17.12 -1.81
N ARG A 69 -8.70 -18.14 -1.07
CA ARG A 69 -9.35 -18.01 0.22
C ARG A 69 -8.43 -17.36 1.24
N LEU A 70 -8.94 -16.38 1.98
CA LEU A 70 -8.19 -15.59 2.97
C LEU A 70 -7.33 -16.46 3.91
N GLY A 71 -7.85 -17.61 4.34
CA GLY A 71 -7.13 -18.54 5.22
C GLY A 71 -5.78 -19.02 4.64
N ASN A 72 -5.62 -19.05 3.32
CA ASN A 72 -4.39 -19.47 2.65
C ASN A 72 -3.54 -18.33 2.08
N THR A 73 -4.16 -17.18 1.78
CA THR A 73 -3.50 -16.01 1.18
C THR A 73 -3.14 -14.91 2.17
N TRP A 74 -3.56 -14.99 3.44
CA TRP A 74 -3.22 -13.95 4.43
C TRP A 74 -1.72 -13.68 4.62
N PRO A 75 -0.78 -14.67 4.54
CA PRO A 75 0.65 -14.38 4.63
C PRO A 75 1.15 -13.57 3.43
N LEU A 76 0.61 -13.85 2.24
CA LEU A 76 0.90 -13.09 1.03
C LEU A 76 0.32 -11.66 1.10
N LEU A 77 -0.88 -11.50 1.65
CA LEU A 77 -1.48 -10.18 1.87
C LEU A 77 -0.60 -9.33 2.80
N LEU A 78 -0.05 -9.90 3.86
CA LEU A 78 0.92 -9.19 4.71
C LEU A 78 2.20 -8.81 3.95
N GLY A 79 2.69 -9.69 3.07
CA GLY A 79 3.82 -9.37 2.19
C GLY A 79 3.52 -8.21 1.23
N VAL A 80 2.33 -8.20 0.62
CA VAL A 80 1.88 -7.09 -0.24
C VAL A 80 1.76 -5.80 0.55
N PHE A 81 1.21 -5.85 1.77
CA PHE A 81 1.13 -4.70 2.67
C PHE A 81 2.51 -4.11 2.96
N TRP A 82 3.53 -4.95 3.17
CA TRP A 82 4.92 -4.50 3.31
C TRP A 82 5.43 -3.75 2.07
N VAL A 83 5.13 -4.25 0.86
CA VAL A 83 5.52 -3.58 -0.41
C VAL A 83 4.83 -2.22 -0.59
N CYS A 84 3.61 -2.05 -0.07
CA CYS A 84 2.92 -0.77 -0.10
C CYS A 84 3.71 0.33 0.63
N TRP A 85 4.49 -0.03 1.64
CA TRP A 85 5.29 0.88 2.46
C TRP A 85 6.68 1.21 1.91
N TRP A 86 7.14 0.52 0.85
CA TRP A 86 8.49 0.77 0.30
C TRP A 86 8.75 2.22 -0.13
N PRO A 87 7.81 2.93 -0.79
CA PRO A 87 8.03 4.34 -1.16
C PRO A 87 8.22 5.25 0.05
N ALA A 88 7.56 4.96 1.17
CA ALA A 88 7.74 5.73 2.40
C ALA A 88 9.13 5.46 3.02
N LEU A 89 9.61 4.22 2.97
CA LEU A 89 10.97 3.87 3.38
C LEU A 89 12.00 4.63 2.52
N ASP A 90 11.83 4.60 1.20
CA ASP A 90 12.70 5.33 0.25
C ASP A 90 12.76 6.83 0.60
N PHE A 91 11.60 7.43 0.90
CA PHE A 91 11.50 8.85 1.25
C PHE A 91 12.16 9.19 2.59
N TRP A 92 11.94 8.37 3.63
CA TRP A 92 12.59 8.58 4.91
C TRP A 92 14.10 8.43 4.81
N ALA A 93 14.58 7.46 4.02
CA ALA A 93 16.01 7.24 3.83
C ALA A 93 16.66 8.41 3.09
N ALA A 94 16.02 8.90 2.04
CA ALA A 94 16.47 10.07 1.29
C ALA A 94 16.55 11.34 2.16
N LYS A 95 15.70 11.46 3.19
CA LYS A 95 15.72 12.59 4.13
C LYS A 95 16.86 12.50 5.15
N GLU A 96 17.28 11.29 5.51
CA GLU A 96 18.39 11.06 6.44
C GLU A 96 19.77 11.22 5.77
N ILE A 97 19.87 10.98 4.45
CA ILE A 97 21.11 11.11 3.71
C ILE A 97 21.42 12.61 3.45
N PRO A 98 22.52 13.15 4.01
CA PRO A 98 22.91 14.54 3.75
C PRO A 98 23.25 14.75 2.27
N SER A 99 22.87 15.90 1.72
CA SER A 99 23.02 16.22 0.29
C SER A 99 24.47 16.22 -0.25
N PHE A 100 25.47 16.24 0.63
CA PHE A 100 26.89 16.17 0.28
C PHE A 100 27.45 14.74 0.25
N MET A 101 26.72 13.74 0.75
CA MET A 101 27.08 12.34 0.63
C MET A 101 26.56 11.79 -0.70
N ASN A 102 27.38 11.00 -1.38
CA ASN A 102 26.99 10.39 -2.64
C ASN A 102 25.87 9.36 -2.37
N PRO A 103 24.66 9.50 -2.95
CA PRO A 103 23.50 8.66 -2.66
C PRO A 103 23.74 7.16 -2.95
N GLU A 104 24.71 6.82 -3.80
CA GLU A 104 25.10 5.42 -4.04
C GLU A 104 25.97 4.83 -2.92
N SER A 105 26.64 5.68 -2.14
CA SER A 105 27.57 5.28 -1.07
C SER A 105 26.97 5.38 0.34
N ALA A 106 25.95 6.23 0.50
CA ALA A 106 25.21 6.41 1.73
C ALA A 106 23.82 5.80 1.55
N SER A 107 23.68 4.52 1.90
CA SER A 107 22.37 3.86 1.99
C SER A 107 22.09 3.52 3.44
N VAL A 108 20.86 3.76 3.89
CA VAL A 108 20.46 3.41 5.25
C VAL A 108 20.16 1.90 5.29
N TRP A 109 20.70 1.19 6.28
CA TRP A 109 20.64 -0.28 6.31
C TRP A 109 19.20 -0.84 6.28
N TRP A 110 18.24 -0.11 6.85
CA TRP A 110 16.82 -0.50 6.86
C TRP A 110 16.09 -0.19 5.55
N ASP A 111 16.65 0.69 4.71
CA ASP A 111 16.14 1.02 3.38
C ASP A 111 16.80 0.23 2.25
N ALA A 112 17.92 -0.43 2.57
CA ALA A 112 18.65 -1.22 1.60
C ALA A 112 17.77 -2.30 0.94
N TRP A 113 18.05 -2.59 -0.33
CA TRP A 113 17.26 -3.52 -1.15
C TRP A 113 17.10 -4.89 -0.46
N TYR A 114 18.14 -5.39 0.20
CA TYR A 114 18.13 -6.67 0.89
C TYR A 114 17.24 -6.65 2.14
N THR A 115 17.03 -5.50 2.79
CA THR A 115 16.12 -5.38 3.94
C THR A 115 14.67 -5.30 3.48
N LYS A 116 14.39 -4.62 2.36
CA LYS A 116 13.06 -4.60 1.73
C LYS A 116 12.63 -5.99 1.29
N TRP A 117 13.49 -6.68 0.54
CA TRP A 117 13.21 -8.05 0.10
C TRP A 117 13.31 -9.07 1.22
N GLY A 118 14.26 -8.92 2.14
CA GLY A 118 14.42 -9.77 3.31
C GLY A 118 13.22 -9.68 4.25
N GLY A 119 12.68 -8.48 4.47
CA GLY A 119 11.44 -8.26 5.21
C GLY A 119 10.25 -8.95 4.52
N LEU A 120 10.16 -8.87 3.19
CA LEU A 120 9.11 -9.56 2.43
C LEU A 120 9.18 -11.08 2.59
N VAL A 121 10.36 -11.65 2.37
CA VAL A 121 10.59 -13.10 2.52
C VAL A 121 10.36 -13.53 3.97
N GLY A 122 10.79 -12.74 4.94
CA GLY A 122 10.55 -12.96 6.35
C GLY A 122 9.07 -12.98 6.70
N ILE A 123 8.31 -11.95 6.31
CA ILE A 123 6.87 -11.84 6.58
C ILE A 123 6.11 -13.00 5.95
N VAL A 124 6.36 -13.28 4.67
CA VAL A 124 5.66 -14.36 3.95
C VAL A 124 6.07 -15.73 4.49
N GLY A 125 7.37 -15.96 4.68
CA GLY A 125 7.92 -17.24 5.16
C GLY A 125 7.48 -17.55 6.59
N ILE A 126 7.63 -16.59 7.52
CA ILE A 126 7.17 -16.73 8.90
C ILE A 126 5.64 -16.87 8.92
N GLY A 127 4.91 -16.09 8.12
CA GLY A 127 3.46 -16.20 8.03
C GLY A 127 2.99 -17.59 7.62
N TYR A 128 3.65 -18.22 6.64
CA TYR A 128 3.35 -19.61 6.26
C TYR A 128 3.81 -20.64 7.30
N LEU A 129 4.92 -20.41 8.01
CA LEU A 129 5.33 -21.26 9.12
C LEU A 129 4.31 -21.23 10.27
N VAL A 130 3.85 -20.04 10.65
CA VAL A 130 2.80 -19.86 11.67
C VAL A 130 1.51 -20.52 11.22
N LYS A 131 1.11 -20.32 9.96
CA LYS A 131 -0.07 -21.01 9.40
C LYS A 131 0.05 -22.52 9.54
N LYS A 132 1.19 -23.09 9.17
CA LYS A 132 1.45 -24.53 9.31
C LYS A 132 1.31 -25.01 10.76
N MET A 133 1.84 -24.26 11.72
CA MET A 133 1.73 -24.60 13.15
C MET A 133 0.31 -24.51 13.71
N LEU A 134 -0.58 -23.76 13.06
CA LEU A 134 -1.99 -23.61 13.46
C LEU A 134 -2.91 -24.64 12.79
N ASP A 135 -2.50 -25.16 11.63
CA ASP A 135 -3.23 -26.18 10.86
C ASP A 135 -2.88 -27.62 11.31
N ASP A 136 -1.77 -27.82 12.04
CA ASP A 136 -1.32 -29.09 12.70
C ASP A 136 -1.91 -29.25 14.11
#